data_AF-A0A645EMW3-F1
#
_entry.id   AF-A0A645EMW3-F1
#
_cell.length_a   1.000
_cell.length_b   1.000
_cell.length_c   1.000
_cell.angle_alpha   90.00
_cell.angle_beta   90.00
_cell.angle_gamma   90.00
#
_symmetry.space_group_name_H-M   'P 1'
#
loop_
_entity.id
_entity.type
_entity.pdbx_description
1 polymer ?
#
loop_
_entity_poly.entity_id
_entity_poly.type
_entity_poly.pdbx_seq_one_letter_code
_entity_poly.pdbx_strand_id
1 'polypeptide(L)'
;MDSAELMRRFMALPESLRQDILGSVPSEIADFVDPRAVGEVLTHIADSAEMLPAFLDEQAPDFDVKIQLNQITSPVSEYLRTFSWQANTVDEFLGTRGSGLQQSVAGEIHDLYKRSTTVIPDADSDAPNLRYVWMVEELIPSSMRKNTHSMKAYREAAQVVLAKYFETCDAYVHPNNFAAS
;
A
#
# COMPACT_ATOMS: atom_id res chain seq x y z
N MET A 1 17.58 2.20 26.10
CA MET A 1 18.23 2.05 24.78
C MET A 1 17.18 2.38 23.73
N ASP A 2 17.46 3.32 22.84
CA ASP A 2 16.59 3.64 21.70
C ASP A 2 16.74 2.54 20.62
N SER A 3 15.65 2.22 19.94
CA SER A 3 15.60 1.31 18.79
C SER A 3 16.65 1.66 17.72
N ALA A 4 16.87 2.95 17.45
CA ALA A 4 17.87 3.38 16.47
C ALA A 4 19.32 3.10 16.92
N GLU A 5 19.62 3.20 18.21
CA GLU A 5 20.92 2.84 18.78
C GLU A 5 21.15 1.33 18.75
N LEU A 6 20.10 0.52 19.02
CA LEU A 6 20.18 -0.94 18.91
C LEU A 6 20.41 -1.38 17.46
N MET A 7 19.68 -0.79 16.51
CA MET A 7 19.84 -1.03 15.08
C MET A 7 21.27 -0.71 14.61
N ARG A 8 21.82 0.44 15.04
CA ARG A 8 23.20 0.82 14.71
C ARG A 8 24.22 -0.18 15.23
N ARG A 9 24.05 -0.62 16.48
CA ARG A 9 24.95 -1.62 17.09
C ARG A 9 24.83 -2.96 16.39
N PHE A 10 23.62 -3.39 16.09
CA PHE A 10 23.38 -4.64 15.36
C PHE A 10 24.02 -4.61 13.97
N MET A 11 23.84 -3.52 13.21
CA MET A 11 24.41 -3.37 11.87
C MET A 11 25.94 -3.21 11.87
N ALA A 12 26.54 -2.79 12.99
CA ALA A 12 27.99 -2.73 13.15
C ALA A 12 28.64 -4.11 13.42
N LEU A 13 27.84 -5.15 13.69
CA LEU A 13 28.36 -6.49 13.90
C LEU A 13 28.76 -7.16 12.57
N PRO A 14 29.83 -7.99 12.57
CA PRO A 14 30.12 -8.90 11.46
C PRO A 14 28.90 -9.75 11.08
N GLU A 15 28.76 -10.06 9.79
CA GLU A 15 27.63 -10.84 9.27
C GLU A 15 27.43 -12.17 10.01
N SER A 16 28.51 -12.89 10.31
CA SER A 16 28.45 -14.14 11.06
C SER A 16 27.83 -13.97 12.44
N LEU A 17 28.16 -12.90 13.18
CA LEU A 17 27.59 -12.62 14.49
C LEU A 17 26.15 -12.14 14.41
N ARG A 18 25.78 -11.41 13.34
CA ARG A 18 24.38 -11.07 13.08
C ARG A 18 23.55 -12.34 12.82
N GLN A 19 24.07 -13.27 12.02
CA GLN A 19 23.43 -14.55 11.73
C GLN A 19 23.31 -15.44 12.98
N ASP A 20 24.34 -15.45 13.84
CA ASP A 20 24.34 -16.20 15.10
C ASP A 20 23.29 -15.65 16.09
N ILE A 21 23.17 -14.31 16.17
CA ILE A 21 22.10 -13.65 16.96
C ILE A 21 20.71 -13.97 16.41
N LEU A 22 20.56 -14.06 15.09
CA LEU A 22 19.29 -14.39 14.45
C LEU A 22 18.98 -15.90 14.48
N GLY A 23 19.90 -16.76 14.91
CA GLY A 23 19.73 -18.21 15.05
C GLY A 23 19.68 -19.00 13.73
N SER A 24 19.33 -18.34 12.63
CA SER A 24 19.58 -18.67 11.22
C SER A 24 18.65 -17.80 10.38
N VAL A 25 19.11 -17.32 9.23
CA VAL A 25 18.21 -16.78 8.22
C VAL A 25 17.82 -17.95 7.32
N PRO A 26 16.53 -18.24 7.11
CA PRO A 26 16.12 -19.24 6.13
C PRO A 26 16.82 -18.95 4.80
N SER A 27 17.49 -19.94 4.22
CA SER A 27 18.20 -19.78 2.94
C SER A 27 17.24 -19.41 1.80
N GLU A 28 15.95 -19.69 1.99
CA GLU A 28 14.87 -19.39 1.06
C GLU A 28 13.71 -18.79 1.85
N ILE A 29 13.16 -17.70 1.35
CA ILE A 29 11.88 -17.16 1.82
C ILE A 29 10.81 -18.10 1.31
N ALA A 30 9.91 -18.56 2.19
CA ALA A 30 8.85 -19.46 1.79
C ALA A 30 7.98 -18.81 0.71
N ASP A 31 7.59 -19.57 -0.32
CA ASP A 31 6.85 -19.07 -1.49
C ASP A 31 5.60 -18.25 -1.16
N PHE A 32 4.97 -18.47 0.00
CA PHE A 32 3.77 -17.77 0.43
C PHE A 32 4.03 -16.41 1.11
N VAL A 33 5.29 -16.05 1.38
CA VAL A 33 5.65 -14.79 2.04
C VAL A 33 5.94 -13.73 0.99
N ASP A 34 5.24 -12.60 1.05
CA ASP A 34 5.57 -11.42 0.27
C ASP A 34 6.70 -10.65 0.98
N PRO A 35 7.89 -10.51 0.39
CA PRO A 35 9.01 -9.81 1.03
C PRO A 35 8.88 -8.28 1.01
N ARG A 36 7.88 -7.73 0.31
CA ARG A 36 7.63 -6.29 0.22
C ARG A 36 7.03 -5.74 1.51
N ALA A 37 7.31 -4.49 1.83
CA ALA A 37 6.72 -3.82 2.99
C ALA A 37 5.19 -3.75 2.89
N VAL A 38 4.65 -3.49 1.70
CA VAL A 38 3.20 -3.50 1.45
C VAL A 38 2.57 -4.87 1.69
N GLY A 39 3.35 -5.96 1.55
CA GLY A 39 2.90 -7.32 1.77
C GLY A 39 2.44 -7.59 3.20
N GLU A 40 3.08 -6.96 4.19
CA GLU A 40 2.67 -7.03 5.59
C GLU A 40 1.30 -6.40 5.81
N VAL A 41 1.06 -5.23 5.19
CA VAL A 41 -0.22 -4.51 5.27
C VAL A 41 -1.32 -5.31 4.58
N LEU A 42 -1.05 -5.83 3.38
CA LEU A 42 -2.00 -6.63 2.62
C LEU A 42 -2.42 -7.89 3.38
N THR A 43 -1.44 -8.58 3.98
CA THR A 43 -1.71 -9.79 4.77
C THR A 43 -2.51 -9.45 6.02
N HIS A 44 -2.17 -8.37 6.72
CA HIS A 44 -2.92 -7.94 7.90
C HIS A 44 -4.40 -7.65 7.59
N ILE A 45 -4.67 -6.93 6.50
CA ILE A 45 -6.05 -6.59 6.09
C ILE A 45 -6.78 -7.84 5.58
N ALA A 46 -6.12 -8.68 4.78
CA ALA A 46 -6.73 -9.90 4.22
C ALA A 46 -7.07 -10.94 5.30
N ASP A 47 -6.27 -11.00 6.38
CA ASP A 47 -6.49 -11.88 7.52
C ASP A 47 -7.40 -11.27 8.60
N SER A 48 -7.76 -9.98 8.48
CA SER A 48 -8.61 -9.33 9.47
C SER A 48 -10.03 -9.92 9.38
N ALA A 49 -10.49 -10.50 10.49
CA ALA A 49 -11.85 -11.03 10.62
C ALA A 49 -12.85 -9.95 11.05
N GLU A 50 -12.49 -8.66 10.97
CA GLU A 50 -13.33 -7.57 11.45
C GLU A 50 -14.64 -7.53 10.65
N MET A 51 -15.74 -7.70 11.38
CA MET A 51 -17.06 -7.93 10.78
C MET A 51 -17.64 -6.66 10.12
N LEU A 52 -17.16 -5.48 10.52
CA LEU A 52 -17.50 -4.17 9.98
C LEU A 52 -16.31 -3.24 10.21
N PRO A 53 -15.81 -2.52 9.19
CA PRO A 53 -14.86 -1.45 9.39
C PRO A 53 -15.40 -0.46 10.42
N ALA A 54 -14.52 0.11 11.25
CA ALA A 54 -14.85 1.35 11.94
C ALA A 54 -15.01 2.44 10.87
N PHE A 55 -16.21 2.54 10.29
CA PHE A 55 -16.55 3.57 9.32
C PHE A 55 -16.37 4.93 10.01
N LEU A 56 -15.31 5.65 9.66
CA LEU A 56 -15.22 7.07 9.98
C LEU A 56 -16.26 7.80 9.14
N ASP A 57 -16.92 8.82 9.69
CA ASP A 57 -18.00 9.54 8.99
C ASP A 57 -17.49 10.61 8.00
N GLU A 58 -16.17 10.84 7.91
CA GLU A 58 -15.62 11.93 7.11
C GLU A 58 -14.48 11.45 6.21
N GLN A 59 -14.75 11.39 4.90
CA GLN A 59 -13.71 11.38 3.88
C GLN A 59 -12.92 12.69 3.95
N ALA A 60 -11.62 12.64 3.66
CA ALA A 60 -10.83 13.87 3.58
C ALA A 60 -11.50 14.89 2.65
N PRO A 61 -11.60 16.17 3.03
CA PRO A 61 -12.37 17.19 2.31
C PRO A 61 -11.87 17.43 0.86
N ASP A 62 -10.67 16.96 0.53
CA ASP A 62 -10.04 17.06 -0.78
C ASP A 62 -10.11 15.76 -1.62
N PHE A 63 -10.70 14.68 -1.11
CA PHE A 63 -10.71 13.38 -1.79
C PHE A 63 -11.45 13.43 -3.14
N ASP A 64 -12.64 14.03 -3.18
CA ASP A 64 -13.39 14.21 -4.43
C ASP A 64 -12.70 15.19 -5.40
N VAL A 65 -12.02 16.21 -4.86
CA VAL A 65 -11.23 17.14 -5.68
C VAL A 65 -10.09 16.38 -6.35
N LYS A 66 -9.39 15.50 -5.63
CA LYS A 66 -8.35 14.63 -6.19
C LYS A 66 -8.89 13.69 -7.26
N ILE A 67 -10.08 13.10 -7.08
CA ILE A 67 -10.71 12.25 -8.10
C ILE A 67 -10.88 13.03 -9.41
N GLN A 68 -11.36 14.26 -9.33
CA GLN A 68 -11.54 15.13 -10.49
C GLN A 68 -10.20 15.53 -11.13
N LEU A 69 -9.21 15.94 -10.32
CA LEU A 69 -7.88 16.34 -10.81
C LEU A 69 -7.16 15.20 -11.52
N ASN A 70 -7.31 13.97 -11.03
CA ASN A 70 -6.69 12.79 -11.62
C ASN A 70 -7.56 12.12 -12.69
N GLN A 71 -8.68 12.75 -13.07
CA GLN A 71 -9.58 12.31 -14.14
C GLN A 71 -10.08 10.86 -13.94
N ILE A 72 -10.24 10.44 -12.68
CA ILE A 72 -10.74 9.11 -12.34
C ILE A 72 -12.26 9.12 -12.47
N THR A 73 -12.80 8.23 -13.29
CA THR A 73 -14.24 8.15 -13.55
C THR A 73 -14.88 6.92 -12.89
N SER A 74 -16.21 6.81 -12.92
CA SER A 74 -16.91 5.59 -12.49
C SER A 74 -16.54 4.41 -13.43
N PRO A 75 -16.36 3.18 -12.90
CA PRO A 75 -16.62 2.75 -11.53
C PRO A 75 -15.45 2.92 -10.55
N VAL A 76 -14.25 3.28 -11.02
CA VAL A 76 -13.06 3.37 -10.15
C VAL A 76 -13.21 4.43 -9.06
N SER A 77 -13.78 5.58 -9.38
CA SER A 77 -14.05 6.62 -8.39
C SER A 77 -14.99 6.14 -7.27
N GLU A 78 -15.93 5.23 -7.57
CA GLU A 78 -16.84 4.65 -6.58
C GLU A 78 -16.08 3.66 -5.69
N TYR A 79 -15.24 2.80 -6.27
CA TYR A 79 -14.38 1.92 -5.48
C TYR A 79 -13.47 2.70 -4.53
N LEU A 80 -12.79 3.74 -5.00
CA LEU A 80 -11.94 4.58 -4.16
C LEU A 80 -12.71 5.16 -2.97
N ARG A 81 -13.94 5.65 -3.18
CA ARG A 81 -14.81 6.14 -2.10
C ARG A 81 -15.25 5.04 -1.16
N THR A 82 -15.61 3.86 -1.68
CA THR A 82 -16.04 2.73 -0.84
C THR A 82 -14.91 2.23 0.05
N PHE A 83 -13.68 2.15 -0.46
CA PHE A 83 -12.56 1.62 0.29
C PHE A 83 -11.84 2.66 1.15
N SER A 84 -12.02 3.96 0.89
CA SER A 84 -11.47 5.01 1.76
C SER A 84 -12.08 4.96 3.16
N TRP A 85 -13.32 4.47 3.30
CA TRP A 85 -13.93 4.22 4.61
C TRP A 85 -13.16 3.22 5.48
N GLN A 86 -12.33 2.37 4.87
CA GLN A 86 -11.48 1.39 5.57
C GLN A 86 -10.02 1.85 5.68
N ALA A 87 -9.69 3.05 5.21
CA ALA A 87 -8.31 3.54 5.16
C ALA A 87 -7.67 3.61 6.56
N ASN A 88 -8.46 3.86 7.61
CA ASN A 88 -7.98 3.91 8.99
C ASN A 88 -7.41 2.56 9.49
N THR A 89 -7.88 1.42 8.97
CA THR A 89 -7.30 0.10 9.30
C THR A 89 -5.82 0.03 8.88
N VAL A 90 -5.44 0.73 7.80
CA VAL A 90 -4.04 0.86 7.39
C VAL A 90 -3.26 1.71 8.39
N ASP A 91 -3.83 2.84 8.84
CA ASP A 91 -3.18 3.73 9.82
C ASP A 91 -2.97 3.06 11.16
N GLU A 92 -3.98 2.35 11.66
CA GLU A 92 -3.90 1.61 12.92
C GLU A 92 -2.80 0.56 12.87
N PHE A 93 -2.76 -0.23 11.79
CA PHE A 93 -1.70 -1.22 11.61
C PHE A 93 -0.32 -0.57 11.57
N LEU A 94 -0.12 0.43 10.71
CA LEU A 94 1.18 1.10 10.56
C LEU A 94 1.61 1.84 11.83
N GLY A 95 0.66 2.42 12.57
CA GLY A 95 0.88 3.09 13.85
C GLY A 95 1.48 2.17 14.91
N THR A 96 1.16 0.87 14.89
CA THR A 96 1.76 -0.13 15.80
C THR A 96 3.16 -0.60 15.38
N ARG A 97 3.52 -0.45 14.10
CA ARG A 97 4.79 -0.94 13.52
C ARG A 97 5.89 0.13 13.46
N GLY A 98 5.51 1.41 13.51
CA GLY A 98 6.42 2.55 13.55
C GLY A 98 6.70 3.16 12.16
N SER A 99 7.31 4.35 12.17
CA SER A 99 7.47 5.21 10.99
C SER A 99 8.28 4.60 9.84
N GLY A 100 9.19 3.66 10.13
CA GLY A 100 10.02 3.01 9.10
C GLY A 100 9.22 2.14 8.13
N LEU A 101 8.22 1.40 8.62
CA LEU A 101 7.34 0.60 7.76
C LEU A 101 6.44 1.52 6.93
N GLN A 102 5.86 2.54 7.57
CA GLN A 102 5.01 3.53 6.89
C GLN A 102 5.73 4.21 5.72
N GLN A 103 7.00 4.61 5.90
CA GLN A 103 7.78 5.21 4.83
C GLN A 103 8.09 4.22 3.70
N SER A 104 8.43 2.97 4.04
CA SER A 104 8.69 1.92 3.05
C SER A 104 7.46 1.64 2.19
N VAL A 105 6.29 1.48 2.81
CA VAL A 105 5.02 1.24 2.09
C VAL A 105 4.67 2.44 1.20
N ALA A 106 4.78 3.68 1.71
CA ALA A 106 4.53 4.88 0.91
C ALA A 106 5.44 4.95 -0.33
N GLY A 107 6.72 4.61 -0.16
CA GLY A 107 7.68 4.53 -1.27
C GLY A 107 7.30 3.48 -2.30
N GLU A 108 6.94 2.27 -1.87
CA GLU A 108 6.51 1.19 -2.77
C GLU A 108 5.25 1.56 -3.58
N ILE A 109 4.26 2.20 -2.95
CA ILE A 109 3.03 2.64 -3.63
C ILE A 109 3.32 3.77 -4.63
N HIS A 110 4.17 4.72 -4.27
CA HIS A 110 4.59 5.79 -5.17
C HIS A 110 5.30 5.26 -6.41
N ASP A 111 6.24 4.34 -6.22
CA ASP A 111 6.97 3.71 -7.31
C ASP A 111 6.06 2.81 -8.16
N LEU A 112 5.08 2.14 -7.55
CA LEU A 112 4.04 1.41 -8.29
C LEU A 112 3.21 2.36 -9.17
N TYR A 113 2.79 3.51 -8.65
CA TYR A 113 2.04 4.50 -9.43
C TYR A 113 2.86 5.03 -10.62
N LYS A 114 4.13 5.42 -10.40
CA LYS A 114 5.04 5.84 -11.49
C LYS A 114 5.23 4.78 -12.56
N ARG A 115 5.33 3.51 -12.17
CA ARG A 115 5.41 2.41 -13.14
C ARG A 115 4.10 2.30 -13.94
N SER A 116 2.95 2.49 -13.30
CA SER A 116 1.66 2.43 -13.98
C SER A 116 1.54 3.46 -15.10
N THR A 117 2.10 4.66 -14.95
CA THR A 117 2.08 5.70 -16.00
C THR A 117 3.00 5.38 -17.17
N THR A 118 4.03 4.57 -16.94
CA THR A 118 4.92 4.07 -17.99
C THR A 118 4.29 2.90 -18.75
N VAL A 119 3.64 1.98 -18.03
CA VAL A 119 2.99 0.79 -18.61
C VAL A 119 1.71 1.16 -19.35
N ILE A 120 0.96 2.13 -18.82
CA ILE A 120 -0.30 2.63 -19.37
C ILE A 120 -0.13 4.14 -19.58
N PRO A 121 0.38 4.59 -20.73
CA PRO A 121 0.54 6.01 -21.06
C PRO A 121 -0.81 6.73 -21.19
N ASP A 122 -0.78 8.08 -21.17
CA ASP A 122 -1.97 8.95 -21.36
C ASP A 122 -2.48 8.97 -22.82
N ALA A 123 -2.52 7.80 -23.47
CA ALA A 123 -2.97 7.64 -24.85
C ALA A 123 -4.49 7.37 -24.95
N ASP A 124 -5.09 6.88 -23.87
CA ASP A 124 -6.53 6.60 -23.75
C ASP A 124 -7.13 7.49 -22.66
N SER A 125 -8.34 7.99 -22.88
CA SER A 125 -9.10 8.74 -21.86
C SER A 125 -9.36 7.91 -20.60
N ASP A 126 -9.39 6.58 -20.71
CA ASP A 126 -9.59 5.68 -19.57
C ASP A 126 -8.27 5.28 -18.87
N ALA A 127 -7.12 5.83 -19.29
CA ALA A 127 -5.81 5.50 -18.70
C ALA A 127 -5.76 5.61 -17.16
N PRO A 128 -6.36 6.63 -16.49
CA PRO A 128 -6.38 6.69 -15.03
C PRO A 128 -7.07 5.49 -14.37
N ASN A 129 -8.22 5.07 -14.92
CA ASN A 129 -8.95 3.91 -14.41
C ASN A 129 -8.18 2.60 -14.68
N LEU A 130 -7.58 2.47 -15.86
CA LEU A 130 -6.77 1.31 -16.22
C LEU A 130 -5.54 1.17 -15.31
N ARG A 131 -4.89 2.29 -14.96
CA ARG A 131 -3.78 2.32 -14.00
C ARG A 131 -4.22 1.82 -12.63
N TYR A 132 -5.36 2.28 -12.13
CA TYR A 132 -5.90 1.78 -10.86
C TYR A 132 -6.08 0.26 -10.89
N VAL A 133 -6.75 -0.27 -11.91
CA VAL A 133 -6.99 -1.72 -12.05
C VAL A 133 -5.68 -2.50 -12.13
N TRP A 134 -4.72 -1.98 -12.91
CA TRP A 134 -3.39 -2.58 -13.02
C TRP A 134 -2.64 -2.60 -11.67
N MET A 135 -2.67 -1.48 -10.94
CA MET A 135 -2.02 -1.37 -9.63
C MET A 135 -2.63 -2.34 -8.62
N VAL A 136 -3.95 -2.52 -8.60
CA VAL A 136 -4.63 -3.52 -7.74
C VAL A 136 -4.06 -4.91 -7.99
N GLU A 137 -3.92 -5.33 -9.25
CA GLU A 137 -3.43 -6.67 -9.59
C GLU A 137 -1.93 -6.85 -9.31
N GLU A 138 -1.13 -5.80 -9.47
CA GLU A 138 0.31 -5.80 -9.19
C GLU A 138 0.64 -5.78 -7.69
N LEU A 139 -0.26 -5.25 -6.86
CA LEU A 139 -0.12 -5.34 -5.41
C LEU A 139 -0.28 -6.78 -4.91
N ILE A 140 -1.06 -7.61 -5.59
CA ILE A 140 -1.32 -8.97 -5.12
C ILE A 140 -0.11 -9.88 -5.38
N PRO A 141 0.48 -10.50 -4.35
CA PRO A 141 1.61 -11.42 -4.52
C PRO A 141 1.25 -12.57 -5.46
N SER A 142 2.19 -12.96 -6.33
CA SER A 142 1.99 -14.06 -7.29
C SER A 142 1.64 -15.39 -6.61
N SER A 143 2.15 -15.61 -5.40
CA SER A 143 1.86 -16.78 -4.56
C SER A 143 0.40 -16.88 -4.13
N MET A 144 -0.27 -15.74 -3.92
CA MET A 144 -1.69 -15.66 -3.54
C MET A 144 -2.63 -15.90 -4.72
N ARG A 145 -2.14 -15.77 -5.96
CA ARG A 145 -2.91 -15.99 -7.21
C ARG A 145 -3.40 -17.43 -7.41
N LYS A 146 -2.87 -18.38 -6.64
CA LYS A 146 -3.21 -19.81 -6.76
C LYS A 146 -4.51 -20.19 -6.04
N ASN A 147 -5.02 -19.37 -5.12
CA ASN A 147 -6.23 -19.68 -4.34
C ASN A 147 -7.30 -18.59 -4.56
N THR A 148 -8.49 -18.97 -5.01
CA THR A 148 -9.57 -18.03 -5.34
C THR A 148 -10.08 -17.24 -4.12
N HIS A 149 -10.13 -17.85 -2.94
CA HIS A 149 -10.57 -17.16 -1.72
C HIS A 149 -9.50 -16.16 -1.24
N SER A 150 -8.23 -16.58 -1.22
CA SER A 150 -7.11 -15.69 -0.91
C SER A 150 -7.04 -14.52 -1.90
N MET A 151 -7.28 -14.78 -3.19
CA MET A 151 -7.31 -13.73 -4.20
C MET A 151 -8.36 -12.66 -3.94
N LYS A 152 -9.55 -13.04 -3.49
CA LYS A 152 -10.60 -12.07 -3.17
C LYS A 152 -10.18 -11.18 -2.01
N ALA A 153 -9.71 -11.77 -0.92
CA ALA A 153 -9.28 -11.04 0.26
C ALA A 153 -8.11 -10.10 -0.02
N TYR A 154 -7.08 -10.56 -0.75
CA TYR A 154 -5.94 -9.73 -1.13
C TYR A 154 -6.30 -8.63 -2.14
N ARG A 155 -7.27 -8.85 -3.03
CA ARG A 155 -7.76 -7.81 -3.94
C ARG A 155 -8.47 -6.71 -3.16
N GLU A 156 -9.31 -7.08 -2.20
CA GLU A 156 -9.99 -6.12 -1.33
C GLU A 156 -8.97 -5.33 -0.49
N ALA A 157 -8.01 -6.03 0.12
CA ALA A 157 -6.91 -5.40 0.85
C ALA A 157 -6.11 -4.41 -0.02
N ALA A 158 -5.80 -4.77 -1.27
CA ALA A 158 -5.12 -3.88 -2.21
C ALA A 158 -5.95 -2.62 -2.52
N GLN A 159 -7.27 -2.74 -2.63
CA GLN A 159 -8.16 -1.60 -2.86
C GLN A 159 -8.21 -0.65 -1.65
N VAL A 160 -8.21 -1.18 -0.43
CA VAL A 160 -8.09 -0.40 0.82
C VAL A 160 -6.77 0.35 0.88
N VAL A 161 -5.65 -0.33 0.62
CA VAL A 161 -4.32 0.29 0.59
C VAL A 161 -4.26 1.40 -0.46
N LEU A 162 -4.74 1.17 -1.68
CA LEU A 162 -4.74 2.20 -2.72
C LEU A 162 -5.64 3.38 -2.38
N ALA A 163 -6.81 3.16 -1.77
CA ALA A 163 -7.66 4.26 -1.32
C ALA A 163 -6.97 5.11 -0.25
N LYS A 164 -6.30 4.48 0.72
CA LYS A 164 -5.51 5.17 1.75
C LYS A 164 -4.42 6.05 1.16
N TYR A 165 -3.67 5.53 0.19
CA TYR A 165 -2.56 6.28 -0.41
C TYR A 165 -3.02 7.24 -1.50
N PHE A 166 -4.19 7.04 -2.10
CA PHE A 166 -4.84 8.06 -2.91
C PHE A 166 -5.16 9.31 -2.07
N GLU A 167 -5.66 9.12 -0.85
CA GLU A 167 -5.93 10.19 0.11
C GLU A 167 -4.64 10.89 0.58
N THR A 168 -3.61 10.13 0.94
CA THR A 168 -2.47 10.68 1.72
C THR A 168 -1.19 10.94 0.94
N CYS A 169 -0.94 10.28 -0.19
CA CYS A 169 0.30 10.49 -0.94
C CYS A 169 0.19 11.61 -1.96
N ASP A 170 1.26 12.40 -2.10
CA ASP A 170 1.64 13.20 -3.28
C ASP A 170 1.93 12.37 -4.55
N ALA A 171 1.58 11.08 -4.53
CA ALA A 171 1.74 10.20 -5.69
C ALA A 171 0.79 10.61 -6.83
N TYR A 172 -0.41 11.07 -6.48
CA TYR A 172 -1.40 11.63 -7.41
C TYR A 172 -1.24 13.16 -7.52
N VAL A 173 -1.76 13.80 -8.57
CA VAL A 173 -1.71 15.26 -8.67
C VAL A 173 -2.52 15.87 -7.52
N HIS A 174 -1.89 16.72 -6.71
CA HIS A 174 -2.53 17.41 -5.59
C HIS A 174 -2.98 18.83 -5.93
N PRO A 175 -4.05 19.33 -5.28
CA PRO A 175 -4.50 20.72 -5.45
C PRO A 175 -3.40 21.75 -5.16
N ASN A 176 -2.53 21.47 -4.20
CA ASN A 176 -1.44 22.37 -3.81
C ASN A 176 -0.34 22.52 -4.87
N ASN A 177 -0.25 21.60 -5.84
CA ASN A 177 0.72 21.72 -6.94
C ASN A 177 0.39 22.88 -7.89
N PHE A 178 -0.84 23.39 -7.86
CA PHE A 178 -1.28 24.56 -8.64
C PHE A 178 -1.24 25.87 -7.85
N ALA A 179 -1.04 25.84 -6.53
CA ALA A 179 -0.95 27.03 -5.69
C ALA A 179 0.47 27.64 -5.63
N ALA A 180 1.45 27.01 -6.27
CA ALA A 180 2.85 27.44 -6.33
C ALA A 180 3.30 27.86 -7.75
N SER A 181 2.36 28.16 -8.65
CA SER A 181 2.62 28.70 -10.00
C SER A 181 2.19 30.16 -10.13
#